data_AF-R1I7E9-F1
#
_entry.id   AF-R1I7E9-F1
#
_cell.length_a   1.000
_cell.length_b   1.000
_cell.length_c   1.000
_cell.angle_alpha   90.00
_cell.angle_beta   90.00
_cell.angle_gamma   90.00
#
_symmetry.space_group_name_H-M   'P 1'
#
loop_
_entity.id
_entity.type
_entity.pdbx_description
1 polymer ?
#
loop_
_entity_poly.entity_id
_entity_poly.type
_entity_poly.pdbx_seq_one_letter_code
_entity_poly.pdbx_strand_id
1 'polypeptide(L)'
;AWGVALAGFGLAPGAWPALACLVVAGAADTVSVVSRGALVQLATPDALLGRVAAAEQIVGQAGPDVGNLRGGLVAGATSGTFALVSGGVLCLVAVMAVGAATPGLRRFVPPAN
;
A
#
# COMPACT_ATOMS: atom_id res chain seq x y z
N ALA A 1 -7.63 0.05 -4.71
CA ALA A 1 -8.46 1.13 -4.14
C ALA A 1 -7.60 2.25 -3.53
N TRP A 2 -6.71 1.94 -2.57
CA TRP A 2 -5.86 2.93 -1.88
C TRP A 2 -5.13 3.92 -2.80
N GLY A 3 -4.35 3.45 -3.79
CA GLY A 3 -3.59 4.34 -4.68
C GLY A 3 -4.45 5.25 -5.56
N VAL A 4 -5.64 4.79 -5.96
CA VAL A 4 -6.62 5.61 -6.70
C VAL A 4 -7.20 6.70 -5.80
N ALA A 5 -7.52 6.35 -4.54
CA ALA A 5 -8.04 7.30 -3.57
C ALA A 5 -7.02 8.40 -3.21
N LEU A 6 -5.72 8.07 -3.09
CA LEU A 6 -4.66 9.07 -2.88
C LEU A 6 -4.46 9.98 -4.09
N ALA A 7 -4.50 9.43 -5.30
CA ALA A 7 -4.42 10.24 -6.52
C ALA A 7 -5.63 11.19 -6.64
N GLY A 8 -6.83 10.70 -6.30
CA GLY A 8 -8.06 11.50 -6.23
C GLY A 8 -8.01 12.59 -5.16
N PHE A 9 -7.43 12.30 -3.99
CA PHE A 9 -7.21 13.28 -2.92
C PHE A 9 -6.34 14.46 -3.38
N GLY A 10 -5.28 14.19 -4.13
CA GLY A 10 -4.42 15.26 -4.69
C GLY A 10 -5.14 16.19 -5.67
N LEU A 11 -6.24 15.73 -6.28
CA LEU A 11 -7.02 16.48 -7.28
C LEU A 11 -8.35 17.02 -6.72
N ALA A 12 -8.66 16.78 -5.44
CA ALA A 12 -9.96 17.10 -4.86
C ALA A 12 -10.17 18.62 -4.67
N PRO A 13 -11.24 19.23 -5.22
CA PRO A 13 -11.46 20.68 -5.19
C PRO A 13 -12.13 21.19 -3.88
N GLY A 14 -11.68 20.70 -2.72
CA GLY A 14 -12.18 21.15 -1.41
C GLY A 14 -12.07 20.08 -0.31
N ALA A 15 -12.35 20.48 0.94
CA ALA A 15 -12.15 19.62 2.11
C ALA A 15 -13.04 18.37 2.12
N TRP A 16 -14.32 18.47 1.74
CA TRP A 16 -15.26 17.36 1.75
C TRP A 16 -14.93 16.21 0.79
N PRO A 17 -14.67 16.45 -0.52
CA PRO A 17 -14.27 15.37 -1.43
C PRO A 17 -12.91 14.78 -1.04
N ALA A 18 -12.01 15.59 -0.47
CA ALA A 18 -10.73 15.14 0.04
C ALA A 18 -10.90 14.17 1.23
N LEU A 19 -11.78 14.51 2.18
CA LEU A 19 -12.13 13.63 3.31
C LEU A 19 -12.74 12.31 2.85
N ALA A 20 -13.64 12.32 1.87
CA ALA A 20 -14.20 11.09 1.31
C ALA A 20 -13.12 10.18 0.71
N CYS A 21 -12.15 10.76 -0.02
CA CYS A 21 -11.01 10.01 -0.54
C CYS A 21 -10.15 9.42 0.58
N LEU A 22 -9.90 10.17 1.66
CA LEU A 22 -9.14 9.68 2.81
C LEU A 22 -9.84 8.54 3.55
N VAL A 23 -11.17 8.58 3.68
CA VAL A 23 -11.95 7.49 4.28
C VAL A 23 -11.79 6.21 3.45
N VAL A 24 -11.92 6.30 2.12
CA VAL A 24 -11.74 5.15 1.21
C VAL A 24 -10.30 4.64 1.25
N ALA A 25 -9.31 5.54 1.31
CA ALA A 25 -7.92 5.16 1.45
C ALA A 25 -7.68 4.40 2.75
N GLY A 26 -8.12 4.92 3.90
CA GLY A 26 -7.96 4.28 5.20
C GLY A 26 -8.64 2.91 5.30
N ALA A 27 -9.86 2.79 4.77
CA ALA A 27 -10.57 1.51 4.69
C ALA A 27 -9.78 0.49 3.85
N ALA A 28 -9.27 0.90 2.68
CA ALA A 28 -8.47 0.03 1.81
C ALA A 28 -7.12 -0.38 2.44
N ASP A 29 -6.46 0.53 3.15
CA ASP A 29 -5.19 0.25 3.84
C ASP A 29 -5.39 -0.80 4.94
N THR A 30 -6.43 -0.64 5.76
CA THR A 30 -6.76 -1.56 6.84
C THR A 30 -6.97 -2.99 6.31
N VAL A 31 -7.76 -3.13 5.24
CA VAL A 31 -7.98 -4.43 4.59
C VAL A 31 -6.66 -5.03 4.09
N SER A 32 -5.79 -4.22 3.50
CA SER A 32 -4.50 -4.67 2.98
C SER A 32 -3.56 -5.17 4.08
N VAL A 33 -3.45 -4.44 5.19
CA VAL A 33 -2.59 -4.80 6.33
C VAL A 33 -3.09 -6.08 7.00
N VAL A 34 -4.39 -6.17 7.27
CA VAL A 34 -4.99 -7.37 7.89
C VAL A 34 -4.81 -8.59 6.99
N SER A 35 -5.06 -8.46 5.69
CA SER A 35 -4.90 -9.57 4.74
C SER A 35 -3.44 -10.03 4.66
N ARG A 36 -2.48 -9.10 4.61
CA ARG A 36 -1.06 -9.41 4.61
C ARG A 36 -0.63 -10.13 5.89
N GLY A 37 -1.08 -9.67 7.05
CA GLY A 37 -0.81 -10.31 8.33
C GLY A 37 -1.34 -11.74 8.38
N ALA A 38 -2.59 -11.95 7.94
CA ALA A 38 -3.18 -13.29 7.86
C ALA A 38 -2.40 -14.21 6.91
N LEU A 39 -2.02 -13.72 5.73
CA LEU A 39 -1.23 -14.50 4.77
C LEU A 39 0.13 -14.92 5.34
N VAL A 40 0.82 -14.04 6.07
CA VAL A 40 2.09 -14.38 6.73
C VAL A 40 1.89 -15.50 7.75
N GLN A 41 0.78 -15.49 8.50
CA GLN A 41 0.49 -16.54 9.47
C GLN A 41 0.09 -17.87 8.81
N LEU A 42 -0.78 -17.84 7.78
CA LEU A 42 -1.29 -19.07 7.15
C LEU A 42 -0.31 -19.73 6.17
N ALA A 43 0.52 -18.96 5.48
CA ALA A 43 1.38 -19.47 4.41
C ALA A 43 2.82 -19.78 4.87
N THR A 44 3.21 -19.37 6.08
CA THR A 44 4.58 -19.56 6.58
C THR A 44 4.66 -20.78 7.49
N PRO A 45 5.57 -21.74 7.22
CA PRO A 45 5.85 -22.84 8.14
C PRO A 45 6.32 -22.31 9.50
N ASP A 46 5.90 -22.94 10.61
CA ASP A 46 6.21 -22.50 11.99
C ASP A 46 7.71 -22.25 12.23
N ALA A 47 8.57 -23.08 11.63
CA ALA A 47 10.03 -22.96 11.73
C ALA A 47 10.59 -21.65 11.13
N LEU A 48 9.87 -21.02 10.21
CA LEU A 48 10.27 -19.78 9.53
C LEU A 48 9.44 -18.57 9.97
N LEU A 49 8.39 -18.77 10.77
CA LEU A 49 7.43 -17.73 11.15
C LEU A 49 8.12 -16.53 11.80
N GLY A 50 9.06 -16.76 12.72
CA GLY A 50 9.80 -15.68 13.37
C GLY A 50 10.64 -14.83 12.40
N ARG A 51 11.24 -15.45 11.38
CA ARG A 51 12.04 -14.74 10.36
C ARG A 51 11.16 -13.94 9.41
N VAL A 52 10.05 -14.52 8.97
CA VAL A 52 9.11 -13.85 8.06
C VAL A 52 8.40 -12.70 8.78
N ALA A 53 7.98 -12.91 10.03
CA ALA A 53 7.37 -11.85 10.85
C ALA A 53 8.35 -10.70 11.12
N ALA A 54 9.62 -10.98 11.38
CA ALA A 54 10.63 -9.93 11.53
C ALA A 54 10.79 -9.11 10.24
N ALA A 55 10.86 -9.76 9.08
CA ALA A 55 10.93 -9.07 7.78
C ALA A 55 9.67 -8.23 7.51
N GLU A 56 8.49 -8.78 7.81
CA GLU A 56 7.20 -8.09 7.72
C GLU A 56 7.19 -6.82 8.57
N GLN A 57 7.64 -6.92 9.82
CA GLN A 57 7.69 -5.80 10.76
C GLN A 57 8.68 -4.71 10.28
N ILE A 58 9.87 -5.11 9.82
CA ILE A 58 10.87 -4.17 9.27
C ILE A 58 10.27 -3.41 8.09
N VAL A 59 9.63 -4.10 7.14
CA VAL A 59 8.99 -3.46 5.98
C VAL A 59 7.80 -2.59 6.41
N GLY A 60 7.02 -3.03 7.40
CA GLY A 60 5.85 -2.31 7.90
C GLY A 60 6.20 -0.98 8.58
N GLN A 61 7.37 -0.89 9.22
CA GLN A 61 7.85 0.34 9.87
C GLN A 61 8.70 1.21 8.93
N ALA A 62 9.69 0.61 8.26
CA ALA A 62 10.63 1.35 7.42
C ALA A 62 10.00 1.81 6.08
N GLY A 63 9.02 1.07 5.55
CA GLY A 63 8.37 1.38 4.29
C GLY A 63 7.67 2.75 4.28
N PRO A 64 6.80 3.04 5.27
CA PRO A 64 6.20 4.37 5.44
C PRO A 64 7.23 5.50 5.55
N ASP A 65 8.31 5.30 6.31
CA ASP A 65 9.35 6.33 6.50
C ASP A 65 10.09 6.65 5.19
N VAL A 66 10.45 5.62 4.42
CA VAL A 66 11.04 5.80 3.07
C VAL A 66 10.06 6.50 2.14
N GLY A 67 8.78 6.15 2.23
CA GLY A 67 7.70 6.82 1.50
C GLY A 67 7.58 8.31 1.84
N ASN A 68 7.62 8.64 3.13
CA ASN A 68 7.57 10.01 3.63
C ASN A 68 8.79 10.82 3.22
N LEU A 69 9.99 10.24 3.28
CA LEU A 69 11.21 10.87 2.77
C LEU A 69 11.06 11.22 1.28
N ARG A 70 10.66 10.25 0.45
CA ARG A 70 10.43 10.49 -0.98
C ARG A 70 9.35 11.54 -1.21
N GLY A 71 8.23 11.46 -0.47
CA GLY A 71 7.13 12.42 -0.55
C GLY A 71 7.58 13.84 -0.21
N GLY A 72 8.37 14.00 0.85
CA GLY A 72 8.94 15.28 1.28
C GLY A 72 9.92 15.86 0.27
N LEU A 73 10.83 15.04 -0.28
CA LEU A 73 11.76 15.46 -1.33
C LEU A 73 11.03 15.93 -2.59
N VAL A 74 10.03 15.16 -3.04
CA VAL A 74 9.24 15.53 -4.23
C VAL A 74 8.41 16.79 -3.95
N ALA A 75 7.77 16.89 -2.79
CA ALA A 75 6.99 18.07 -2.41
C ALA A 75 7.86 19.33 -2.31
N GLY A 76 9.08 19.21 -1.76
CA GLY A 76 10.04 20.29 -1.65
C GLY A 76 10.61 20.74 -3.00
N ALA A 77 10.75 19.83 -3.96
CA ALA A 77 11.22 20.15 -5.31
C ALA A 77 10.10 20.62 -6.27
N THR A 78 8.84 20.26 -6.01
CA THR A 78 7.70 20.54 -6.90
C THR A 78 6.54 21.19 -6.15
N SER A 79 5.59 20.39 -5.64
CA SER A 79 4.48 20.83 -4.81
C SER A 79 3.86 19.65 -4.08
N GLY A 80 3.11 19.91 -3.00
CA GLY A 80 2.40 18.86 -2.25
C GLY A 80 1.41 18.06 -3.11
N THR A 81 0.68 18.72 -3.99
CA THR A 81 -0.24 18.07 -4.92
C THR A 81 0.49 17.12 -5.88
N PHE A 82 1.62 17.57 -6.45
CA PHE A 82 2.40 16.73 -7.36
C PHE A 82 3.00 15.52 -6.63
N ALA A 83 3.47 15.69 -5.40
CA ALA A 83 3.95 14.59 -4.56
C ALA A 83 2.87 13.53 -4.29
N LEU A 84 1.63 13.96 -3.99
CA LEU A 84 0.50 13.06 -3.75
C LEU A 84 0.10 12.28 -5.01
N VAL A 85 -0.06 12.96 -6.14
CA VAL A 85 -0.49 12.33 -7.39
C VAL A 85 0.59 11.38 -7.91
N SER A 86 1.86 11.82 -7.95
CA SER A 86 2.97 10.94 -8.36
C SER A 86 3.15 9.75 -7.40
N GLY A 87 2.89 9.94 -6.10
CA GLY A 87 2.78 8.88 -5.10
C GLY A 87 1.74 7.82 -5.43
N GLY A 88 0.49 8.25 -5.66
CA GLY A 88 -0.62 7.36 -6.00
C GLY A 88 -0.40 6.62 -7.32
N VAL A 89 0.08 7.32 -8.35
CA VAL A 89 0.39 6.72 -9.66
C VAL A 89 1.50 5.67 -9.54
N LEU A 90 2.60 5.98 -8.84
CA LEU A 90 3.70 5.04 -8.64
C LEU A 90 3.23 3.77 -7.91
N CYS A 91 2.35 3.93 -6.90
CA CYS A 91 1.74 2.80 -6.21
C CYS A 91 0.93 1.92 -7.17
N LEU A 92 0.07 2.51 -8.01
CA LEU A 92 -0.73 1.76 -8.98
C LEU A 92 0.14 1.00 -9.96
N VAL A 93 1.18 1.64 -10.50
CA VAL A 93 2.14 1.01 -11.42
C VAL A 93 2.86 -0.15 -10.73
N ALA A 94 3.32 0.02 -9.49
CA ALA A 94 4.01 -1.03 -8.75
C ALA A 94 3.09 -2.23 -8.49
N VAL A 95 1.84 -1.99 -8.06
CA VAL A 95 0.86 -3.07 -7.83
C VAL A 95 0.54 -3.82 -9.13
N MET A 96 0.36 -3.11 -10.25
CA MET A 96 0.14 -3.76 -11.54
C MET A 96 1.35 -4.56 -12.00
N ALA A 97 2.57 -4.04 -11.80
CA ALA A 97 3.80 -4.75 -12.14
C ALA A 97 3.95 -6.04 -11.31
N VAL A 98 3.73 -5.98 -10.00
CA VAL A 98 3.77 -7.16 -9.11
C VAL A 98 2.69 -8.17 -9.49
N GLY A 99 1.47 -7.69 -9.77
CA GLY A 99 0.35 -8.52 -10.22
C GLY A 99 0.57 -9.16 -11.60
N ALA A 100 1.38 -8.55 -12.46
CA ALA A 100 1.78 -9.10 -13.76
C ALA A 100 2.95 -10.09 -13.66
N ALA A 101 3.96 -9.76 -12.85
CA ALA A 101 5.16 -10.56 -12.68
C ALA A 101 4.94 -11.80 -11.81
N THR A 102 3.93 -11.81 -10.93
CA THR A 102 3.66 -12.90 -10.00
C THR A 102 2.40 -13.67 -10.36
N PRO A 103 2.44 -14.64 -11.30
CA PRO A 103 1.27 -15.42 -11.69
C PRO A 103 0.69 -16.27 -10.55
N GLY A 104 1.49 -16.60 -9.52
CA GLY A 104 1.02 -17.33 -8.34
C GLY A 104 -0.03 -16.59 -7.50
N LEU A 105 0.01 -15.25 -7.47
CA LEU A 105 -1.00 -14.42 -6.79
C LEU A 105 -2.37 -14.49 -7.47
N ARG A 106 -2.40 -14.70 -8.78
CA ARG A 106 -3.65 -14.78 -9.57
C ARG A 106 -4.39 -16.11 -9.39
N ARG A 107 -3.68 -17.15 -8.96
CA ARG A 107 -4.21 -18.51 -8.77
C ARG A 107 -4.34 -18.89 -7.30
N PHE A 108 -4.18 -17.93 -6.39
CA PHE A 108 -4.31 -18.22 -4.97
C PHE A 108 -5.76 -18.59 -4.64
N VAL A 109 -5.99 -19.89 -4.47
CA VAL A 109 -7.24 -20.44 -3.94
C VAL A 109 -7.07 -20.52 -2.43
N PRO A 110 -7.90 -19.84 -1.62
CA PRO A 110 -7.86 -19.97 -0.17
C PRO A 110 -8.02 -21.45 0.21
N PRO A 111 -7.29 -21.97 1.21
CA PRO A 111 -7.54 -23.30 1.72
C PRO A 111 -9.00 -23.39 2.18
N ALA A 112 -9.76 -24.27 1.53
CA ALA A 112 -11.16 -24.50 1.87
C ALA A 112 -11.24 -25.07 3.28
N ASN A 113 -11.98 -24.37 4.15
CA ASN A 113 -12.47 -24.89 5.41
C ASN A 113 -13.80 -25.60 5.21
#